data_AF-U1WKX3-F1
#
_entry.id   AF-U1WKX3-F1
#
_cell.length_a   1.000
_cell.length_b   1.000
_cell.length_c   1.000
_cell.angle_alpha   90.00
_cell.angle_beta   90.00
_cell.angle_gamma   90.00
#
_symmetry.space_group_name_H-M   'P 1'
#
loop_
_entity.id
_entity.type
_entity.pdbx_description
1 polymer ?
#
loop_
_entity_poly.entity_id
_entity_poly.type
_entity_poly.pdbx_seq_one_letter_code
_entity_poly.pdbx_strand_id
1 'polypeptide(L)'
;MVTDIWLSALTIIVLLLALRLLKNSNGKRTEQEEGVEDKFHTLMTAFERENSELVRSISQVKRMTDMELTGVKEELASLRQQVGDLMQQKEELMENIVQLQGSVGEFSKPKTSSDAFLSHFLKDEYKDIPQLYAQGMSSLEIARKLGVGDGEVKMVIQMLKKQGLLPAE
;
A
#
# COMPACT_ATOMS: atom_id res chain seq x y z
N MET A 1 81.46 34.13 -35.93
CA MET A 1 80.94 35.09 -36.93
C MET A 1 80.07 34.40 -37.98
N VAL A 2 80.59 33.51 -38.85
CA VAL A 2 79.75 32.87 -39.89
C VAL A 2 78.67 31.97 -39.30
N THR A 3 78.98 31.20 -38.25
CA THR A 3 78.02 30.32 -37.55
C THR A 3 76.89 31.07 -36.87
N ASP A 4 77.17 32.27 -36.34
CA ASP A 4 76.19 33.11 -35.64
C ASP A 4 75.17 33.71 -36.61
N ILE A 5 75.61 34.00 -37.83
CA ILE A 5 74.75 34.47 -38.94
C ILE A 5 73.83 33.34 -39.42
N TRP A 6 74.32 32.11 -39.49
CA TRP A 6 73.49 30.95 -39.84
C TRP A 6 72.46 30.62 -38.76
N LEU A 7 72.85 30.71 -37.48
CA LEU A 7 71.92 30.52 -36.37
C LEU A 7 70.82 31.61 -36.37
N SER A 8 71.18 32.88 -36.56
CA SER A 8 70.20 33.96 -36.60
C SER A 8 69.25 33.81 -37.79
N ALA A 9 69.75 33.46 -38.97
CA ALA A 9 68.92 33.18 -40.15
C ALA A 9 67.92 32.04 -39.90
N LEU A 10 68.37 30.95 -39.27
CA LEU A 10 67.50 29.81 -38.94
C LEU A 10 66.40 30.19 -37.95
N THR A 11 66.73 30.97 -36.91
CA THR A 11 65.72 31.45 -35.95
C THR A 11 64.67 32.34 -36.60
N ILE A 12 65.06 33.21 -37.54
CA ILE A 12 64.13 34.07 -38.28
C ILE A 12 63.22 33.23 -39.18
N ILE A 13 63.75 32.20 -39.84
CA ILE A 13 62.95 31.30 -40.69
C ILE A 13 61.93 30.52 -39.84
N VAL A 14 62.34 29.99 -38.68
CA VAL A 14 61.43 29.29 -37.75
C VAL A 14 60.36 30.25 -37.23
N LEU A 15 60.72 31.49 -36.89
CA LEU A 15 59.77 32.52 -36.46
C LEU A 15 58.77 32.86 -37.57
N LEU A 16 59.23 33.01 -38.81
CA LEU A 16 58.37 33.26 -39.97
C LEU A 16 57.44 32.09 -40.25
N LEU A 17 57.89 30.85 -40.09
CA LEU A 17 57.04 29.66 -40.22
C LEU A 17 55.99 29.60 -39.11
N ALA A 18 56.36 29.88 -37.86
CA ALA A 18 55.44 29.96 -36.73
C ALA A 18 54.38 31.05 -36.94
N LEU A 19 54.77 32.23 -37.40
CA LEU A 19 53.86 33.34 -37.72
C LEU A 19 52.96 33.01 -38.91
N ARG A 20 53.48 32.32 -39.94
CA ARG A 20 52.69 31.90 -41.10
C ARG A 20 51.66 30.84 -40.73
N LEU A 21 52.01 29.91 -39.84
CA LEU A 21 51.09 28.92 -39.28
C LEU A 21 49.99 29.58 -38.43
N LEU A 22 50.35 30.54 -37.58
CA LEU A 22 49.39 31.28 -36.76
C LEU A 22 48.43 32.11 -37.60
N LYS A 23 48.94 32.81 -38.63
CA LYS A 23 48.12 33.62 -39.54
C LYS A 23 47.15 32.77 -40.38
N ASN A 24 47.57 31.58 -40.81
CA ASN A 24 46.70 30.68 -41.57
C ASN A 24 45.70 29.92 -40.68
N SER A 25 45.97 29.83 -39.37
CA SER A 25 45.07 29.21 -38.39
C SER A 25 43.96 30.17 -37.93
N ASN A 26 44.23 31.46 -37.81
CA ASN A 26 43.25 32.45 -37.32
C ASN A 26 42.01 32.61 -38.22
N GLY A 27 42.08 32.27 -39.51
CA GLY A 27 40.89 32.34 -40.38
C GLY A 27 39.93 31.16 -40.24
N LYS A 28 40.41 30.00 -39.79
CA LYS A 28 39.60 28.78 -39.58
C LYS A 28 39.13 28.60 -38.14
N ARG A 29 39.83 29.23 -37.19
CA ARG A 29 39.49 29.16 -35.76
C ARG A 29 38.20 29.92 -35.44
N THR A 30 38.01 31.09 -36.06
CA THR A 30 36.82 31.92 -35.82
C THR A 30 35.53 31.26 -36.29
N GLU A 31 35.49 30.68 -37.50
CA GLU A 31 34.31 29.96 -38.00
C GLU A 31 34.01 28.67 -37.19
N GLN A 32 35.05 28.01 -36.66
CA GLN A 32 34.90 26.81 -35.86
C GLN A 32 34.50 27.12 -34.40
N GLU A 33 34.95 28.25 -33.85
CA GLU A 33 34.52 28.76 -32.54
C GLU A 33 33.06 29.24 -32.58
N GLU A 34 32.65 29.98 -33.62
CA GLU A 34 31.27 30.43 -33.81
C GLU A 34 30.28 29.25 -33.89
N GLY A 35 30.64 28.19 -34.64
CA GLY A 35 29.84 26.98 -34.72
C GLY A 35 29.82 26.12 -33.44
N VAL A 36 30.76 26.31 -32.52
CA VAL A 36 30.75 25.68 -31.19
C VAL A 36 29.90 26.51 -30.22
N GLU A 37 29.97 27.84 -30.30
CA GLU A 37 29.12 28.75 -29.53
C GLU A 37 27.64 28.57 -29.89
N ASP A 38 27.29 28.44 -31.18
CA ASP A 38 25.93 28.17 -31.63
C ASP A 38 25.39 26.82 -31.12
N LYS A 39 26.22 25.78 -31.15
CA LYS A 39 25.88 24.48 -30.57
C LYS A 39 25.69 24.55 -29.06
N PHE A 40 26.54 25.33 -28.39
CA PHE A 40 26.44 25.53 -26.95
C PHE A 40 25.16 26.30 -26.58
N HIS A 41 24.81 27.36 -27.30
CA HIS A 41 23.55 28.08 -27.13
C HIS A 41 22.34 27.19 -27.38
N THR A 42 22.40 26.34 -28.41
CA THR A 42 21.34 25.37 -28.71
C THR A 42 21.16 24.37 -27.57
N LEU A 43 22.27 23.83 -27.04
CA LEU A 43 22.24 22.93 -25.88
C LEU A 43 21.73 23.63 -24.61
N MET A 44 22.17 24.86 -24.36
CA MET A 44 21.74 25.65 -23.20
C MET A 44 20.24 25.92 -23.26
N THR A 45 19.72 26.28 -24.44
CA THR A 45 18.28 26.50 -24.65
C THR A 45 17.49 25.20 -24.49
N ALA A 46 18.00 24.08 -25.00
CA ALA A 46 17.38 22.76 -24.81
C ALA A 46 17.36 22.35 -23.33
N PHE A 47 18.45 22.62 -22.61
CA PHE A 47 18.57 22.33 -21.18
C PHE A 47 17.65 23.19 -20.32
N GLU A 48 17.57 24.50 -20.58
CA GLU A 48 16.61 25.38 -19.91
C GLU A 48 15.17 24.94 -20.16
N ARG A 49 14.87 24.53 -21.40
CA ARG A 49 13.57 23.97 -21.75
C ARG A 49 13.26 22.70 -20.97
N GLU A 50 14.15 21.70 -20.99
CA GLU A 50 13.96 20.44 -20.27
C GLU A 50 13.81 20.69 -18.76
N ASN A 51 14.63 21.56 -18.18
CA ASN A 51 14.52 21.92 -16.78
C ASN A 51 13.17 22.58 -16.45
N SER A 52 12.67 23.45 -17.34
CA SER A 52 11.33 24.05 -17.17
C SER A 52 10.21 23.00 -17.23
N GLU A 53 10.35 21.99 -18.10
CA GLU A 53 9.40 20.88 -18.23
C GLU A 53 9.46 19.97 -16.99
N LEU A 54 10.66 19.70 -16.45
CA LEU A 54 10.85 18.94 -15.20
C LEU A 54 10.29 19.68 -13.99
N VAL A 55 10.53 20.98 -13.86
CA VAL A 55 9.96 21.78 -12.77
C VAL A 55 8.43 21.77 -12.83
N ARG A 56 7.86 21.85 -14.03
CA ARG A 56 6.42 21.76 -14.24
C ARG A 56 5.88 20.37 -13.88
N SER A 57 6.54 19.31 -14.30
CA SER A 57 6.13 17.93 -13.99
C SER A 57 6.23 17.64 -12.49
N ILE A 58 7.32 18.06 -11.83
CA ILE A 58 7.48 17.97 -10.37
C ILE A 58 6.38 18.73 -9.65
N SER A 59 6.04 19.95 -10.11
CA SER A 59 4.96 20.74 -9.52
C SER A 59 3.60 20.05 -9.67
N GLN A 60 3.36 19.38 -10.79
CA GLN A 60 2.14 18.61 -11.03
C GLN A 60 2.08 17.34 -10.17
N VAL A 61 3.17 16.57 -10.12
CA VAL A 61 3.27 15.37 -9.27
C VAL A 61 3.08 15.75 -7.81
N LYS A 62 3.71 16.83 -7.35
CA LYS A 62 3.54 17.33 -5.98
C LYS A 62 2.07 17.64 -5.66
N ARG A 63 1.37 18.35 -6.55
CA ARG A 63 -0.06 18.63 -6.38
C ARG A 63 -0.90 17.36 -6.32
N MET A 64 -0.60 16.38 -7.18
CA MET A 64 -1.28 15.09 -7.18
C MET A 64 -1.04 14.33 -5.88
N THR A 65 0.21 14.24 -5.41
CA THR A 65 0.56 13.61 -4.14
C THR A 65 -0.09 14.32 -2.94
N ASP A 66 -0.13 15.65 -2.94
CA ASP A 66 -0.80 16.42 -1.88
C ASP A 66 -2.32 16.15 -1.86
N MET A 67 -2.96 16.00 -3.02
CA MET A 67 -4.37 15.62 -3.13
C MET A 67 -4.62 14.19 -2.62
N GLU A 68 -3.81 13.22 -3.05
CA GLU A 68 -3.93 11.82 -2.60
C GLU A 68 -3.69 11.71 -1.09
N LEU A 69 -2.67 12.40 -0.56
CA LEU A 69 -2.37 12.43 0.87
C LEU A 69 -3.53 13.01 1.67
N THR A 70 -4.17 14.07 1.15
CA THR A 70 -5.34 14.67 1.77
C THR A 70 -6.54 13.72 1.77
N GLY A 71 -6.79 13.03 0.65
CA GLY A 71 -7.86 12.03 0.54
C GLY A 71 -7.65 10.85 1.51
N VAL A 72 -6.45 10.27 1.55
CA VAL A 72 -6.12 9.18 2.48
C VAL A 72 -6.25 9.65 3.94
N LYS A 73 -5.88 10.90 4.25
CA LYS A 73 -6.04 11.47 5.59
C LYS A 73 -7.51 11.61 5.98
N GLU A 74 -8.37 11.98 5.05
CA GLU A 74 -9.82 12.07 5.26
C GLU A 74 -10.44 10.68 5.47
N GLU A 75 -10.06 9.69 4.65
CA GLU A 75 -10.46 8.30 4.85
C GLU A 75 -10.02 7.76 6.22
N LEU A 76 -8.78 8.03 6.62
CA LEU A 76 -8.26 7.65 7.94
C LEU A 76 -9.03 8.31 9.08
N ALA A 77 -9.44 9.58 8.92
CA ALA A 77 -10.25 10.29 9.89
C ALA A 77 -11.65 9.68 10.01
N SER A 78 -12.31 9.40 8.87
CA SER A 78 -13.61 8.73 8.82
C SER A 78 -13.57 7.35 9.47
N LEU A 79 -12.54 6.55 9.18
CA LEU A 79 -12.39 5.21 9.74
C LEU A 79 -12.16 5.26 11.26
N ARG A 80 -11.33 6.21 11.73
CA ARG A 80 -11.16 6.43 13.18
C ARG A 80 -12.46 6.83 13.86
N GLN A 81 -13.28 7.65 13.21
CA GLN A 81 -14.59 8.04 13.73
C GLN A 81 -15.53 6.83 13.81
N GLN A 82 -15.63 6.02 12.75
CA GLN A 82 -16.45 4.81 12.74
C GLN A 82 -16.05 3.82 13.84
N VAL A 83 -14.75 3.64 14.09
CA VAL A 83 -14.27 2.80 15.19
C VAL A 83 -14.68 3.39 16.54
N GLY A 84 -14.59 4.72 16.70
CA GLY A 84 -15.08 5.40 17.90
C GLY A 84 -16.57 5.20 18.14
N ASP A 85 -17.40 5.39 17.11
CA ASP A 85 -18.85 5.21 17.17
C ASP A 85 -19.22 3.76 17.50
N LEU A 86 -18.55 2.78 16.89
CA LEU A 86 -18.74 1.36 17.18
C LEU A 86 -18.33 1.00 18.61
N MET A 87 -17.24 1.58 19.12
CA MET A 87 -16.83 1.38 20.50
C MET A 87 -17.85 1.97 21.48
N GLN A 88 -18.41 3.14 21.17
CA GLN A 88 -19.45 3.76 21.98
C GLN A 88 -20.75 2.95 21.95
N GLN A 89 -21.19 2.48 20.78
CA GLN A 89 -22.34 1.58 20.67
C GLN A 89 -22.13 0.30 21.46
N LYS A 90 -20.94 -0.29 21.39
CA LYS A 90 -20.62 -1.50 22.17
C LYS A 90 -20.72 -1.23 23.67
N GLU A 91 -20.20 -0.09 24.14
CA GLU A 91 -20.26 0.28 25.55
C GLU A 91 -21.72 0.49 26.00
N GLU A 92 -22.52 1.20 25.19
CA GLU A 92 -23.96 1.40 25.46
C GLU A 92 -24.73 0.06 25.49
N LEU A 93 -24.45 -0.84 24.55
CA LEU A 93 -25.00 -2.20 24.55
C LEU A 93 -24.58 -2.99 25.80
N MET A 94 -23.32 -2.89 26.22
CA MET A 94 -22.83 -3.53 27.45
C MET A 94 -23.52 -2.96 28.68
N GLU A 95 -23.67 -1.64 28.79
CA GLU A 95 -24.37 -0.98 29.89
C GLU A 95 -25.85 -1.40 29.95
N ASN A 96 -26.53 -1.41 28.79
CA ASN A 96 -27.91 -1.89 28.68
C ASN A 96 -28.05 -3.36 29.08
N ILE A 97 -27.09 -4.23 28.67
CA ILE A 97 -27.07 -5.64 29.09
C ILE A 97 -26.89 -5.75 30.61
N VAL A 98 -26.00 -4.98 31.21
CA VAL A 98 -25.77 -4.99 32.67
C VAL A 98 -27.02 -4.51 33.41
N GLN A 99 -27.70 -3.46 32.94
CA GLN A 99 -28.97 -3.01 33.53
C GLN A 99 -30.08 -4.05 33.41
N LEU A 100 -30.19 -4.72 32.25
CA LEU A 100 -31.15 -5.80 32.04
C LEU A 100 -30.84 -7.03 32.92
N GLN A 101 -29.57 -7.41 33.07
CA GLN A 101 -29.17 -8.50 33.97
C GLN A 101 -29.40 -8.15 35.44
N GLY A 102 -29.24 -6.88 35.83
CA GLY A 102 -29.59 -6.38 37.15
C GLY A 102 -31.08 -6.49 37.48
N SER A 103 -31.96 -6.38 36.48
CA SER A 103 -33.41 -6.56 36.67
C SER A 103 -33.88 -8.02 36.57
N VAL A 104 -33.14 -8.87 35.85
CA VAL A 104 -33.43 -10.31 35.73
C VAL A 104 -32.86 -11.13 36.89
N GLY A 105 -31.97 -10.55 37.71
CA GLY A 105 -31.29 -11.19 38.85
C GLY A 105 -32.20 -11.69 39.99
N GLU A 106 -33.50 -11.40 39.98
CA GLU A 106 -34.46 -11.91 40.97
C GLU A 106 -35.24 -13.16 40.51
N PHE A 107 -35.02 -13.63 39.28
CA PHE A 107 -35.62 -14.87 38.76
C PHE A 107 -34.59 -15.73 38.04
N SER A 108 -33.73 -16.44 38.77
CA SER A 108 -33.50 -17.89 38.59
C SER A 108 -32.17 -18.37 39.17
N LYS A 109 -32.29 -19.42 39.99
CA LYS A 109 -31.21 -20.28 40.48
C LYS A 109 -30.36 -20.88 39.34
N PRO A 110 -29.10 -21.25 39.63
CA PRO A 110 -28.13 -21.63 38.62
C PRO A 110 -28.41 -23.05 38.08
N LYS A 111 -28.67 -23.17 36.78
CA LYS A 111 -28.59 -24.43 36.06
C LYS A 111 -27.80 -24.22 34.77
N THR A 112 -26.55 -24.69 34.80
CA THR A 112 -25.72 -25.14 33.67
C THR A 112 -25.69 -24.26 32.41
N SER A 113 -24.64 -23.45 32.35
CA SER A 113 -24.22 -22.52 31.28
C SER A 113 -23.96 -23.10 29.88
N SER A 114 -24.21 -24.40 29.64
CA SER A 114 -24.05 -25.02 28.31
C SER A 114 -25.31 -24.92 27.45
N ASP A 115 -26.51 -24.84 28.06
CA ASP A 115 -27.79 -24.90 27.33
C ASP A 115 -28.19 -23.54 26.74
N ALA A 116 -27.85 -22.44 27.43
CA ALA A 116 -28.19 -21.08 27.01
C ALA A 116 -27.40 -20.62 25.77
N PHE A 117 -26.17 -21.11 25.59
CA PHE A 117 -25.34 -20.74 24.44
C PHE A 117 -25.82 -21.42 23.15
N LEU A 118 -26.20 -22.70 23.25
CA LEU A 118 -26.73 -23.46 22.11
C LEU A 118 -28.10 -22.94 21.67
N SER A 119 -28.95 -22.53 22.61
CA SER A 119 -30.30 -22.06 22.30
C SER A 119 -30.37 -20.67 21.68
N HIS A 120 -29.34 -19.83 21.84
CA HIS A 120 -29.27 -18.50 21.20
C HIS A 120 -28.65 -18.55 19.79
N PHE A 121 -27.79 -19.52 19.50
CA PHE A 121 -27.04 -19.59 18.23
C PHE A 121 -27.56 -20.62 17.23
N LEU A 122 -28.28 -21.65 17.67
CA LEU A 122 -28.82 -22.68 16.81
C LEU A 122 -30.33 -22.48 16.62
N LYS A 123 -30.80 -22.56 15.37
CA LYS A 123 -32.25 -22.73 15.10
C LYS A 123 -32.75 -23.96 15.85
N ASP A 124 -34.03 -23.96 16.21
CA ASP A 124 -34.66 -25.04 16.99
C ASP A 124 -34.41 -26.43 16.38
N GLU A 125 -34.36 -26.52 15.06
CA GLU A 125 -34.12 -27.75 14.28
C GLU A 125 -32.69 -28.33 14.45
N TYR A 126 -31.73 -27.53 14.91
CA TYR A 126 -30.33 -27.94 15.08
C TYR A 126 -29.97 -28.29 16.53
N LYS A 127 -30.88 -28.09 17.49
CA LYS A 127 -30.64 -28.31 18.93
C LYS A 127 -30.33 -29.77 19.26
N ASP A 128 -30.86 -30.70 18.47
CA ASP A 128 -30.70 -32.13 18.68
C ASP A 128 -29.43 -32.70 17.99
N ILE A 129 -28.79 -31.94 17.10
CA ILE A 129 -27.58 -32.40 16.37
C ILE A 129 -26.45 -32.83 17.31
N PRO A 130 -26.08 -32.07 18.37
CA PRO A 130 -25.01 -32.48 19.28
C PRO A 130 -25.32 -33.81 19.98
N GLN A 131 -26.58 -34.02 20.39
CA GLN A 131 -27.01 -35.23 21.08
C GLN A 131 -26.99 -36.44 20.15
N LEU A 132 -27.48 -36.27 18.92
CA LEU A 132 -27.50 -37.34 17.92
C LEU A 132 -26.08 -37.70 17.44
N TYR A 133 -25.20 -36.70 17.32
CA TYR A 133 -23.79 -36.93 17.00
C TYR A 133 -23.05 -37.63 18.15
N ALA A 134 -23.32 -37.27 19.40
CA ALA A 134 -22.77 -37.96 20.57
C ALA A 134 -23.25 -39.42 20.69
N GLN A 135 -24.40 -39.75 20.11
CA GLN A 135 -24.90 -41.13 19.97
C GLN A 135 -24.19 -41.92 18.85
N GLY A 136 -23.22 -41.32 18.15
CA GLY A 136 -22.44 -41.95 17.08
C GLY A 136 -23.15 -41.99 15.72
N MET A 137 -24.24 -41.23 15.54
CA MET A 137 -24.92 -41.15 14.24
C MET A 137 -24.10 -40.35 13.24
N SER A 138 -24.09 -40.82 11.99
CA SER A 138 -23.45 -40.09 10.89
C SER A 138 -24.22 -38.82 10.55
N SER A 139 -23.54 -37.82 9.98
CA SER A 139 -24.17 -36.54 9.58
C SER A 139 -25.36 -36.74 8.63
N LEU A 140 -25.29 -37.75 7.76
CA LEU A 140 -26.35 -38.11 6.80
C LEU A 140 -27.60 -38.68 7.50
N GLU A 141 -27.42 -39.47 8.56
CA GLU A 141 -28.53 -40.03 9.33
C GLU A 141 -29.20 -38.96 10.18
N ILE A 142 -28.42 -38.07 10.78
CA ILE A 142 -28.91 -36.91 11.52
C ILE A 142 -29.73 -35.99 10.59
N ALA A 143 -29.20 -35.70 9.41
CA ALA A 143 -29.87 -34.91 8.37
C ALA A 143 -31.23 -35.50 7.99
N ARG A 144 -31.28 -36.83 7.75
CA ARG A 144 -32.53 -37.52 7.43
C ARG A 144 -33.53 -37.51 8.59
N LYS A 145 -33.05 -37.64 9.82
CA LYS A 145 -33.88 -37.70 11.03
C LYS A 145 -34.48 -36.34 11.41
N LEU A 146 -33.74 -35.26 11.19
CA LEU A 146 -34.17 -33.89 11.49
C LEU A 146 -34.79 -33.18 10.27
N GLY A 147 -34.72 -33.78 9.07
CA GLY A 147 -35.24 -33.16 7.85
C GLY A 147 -34.38 -32.00 7.33
N VAL A 148 -33.10 -31.96 7.70
CA VAL A 148 -32.18 -30.86 7.41
C VAL A 148 -31.09 -31.30 6.43
N GLY A 149 -30.40 -30.38 5.74
CA GLY A 149 -29.37 -30.74 4.76
C GLY A 149 -28.12 -31.35 5.40
N ASP A 150 -27.54 -32.41 4.81
CA ASP A 150 -26.29 -33.04 5.29
C ASP A 150 -25.13 -32.03 5.40
N GLY A 151 -25.07 -31.05 4.48
CA GLY A 151 -24.08 -29.97 4.54
C GLY A 151 -24.25 -29.06 5.76
N GLU A 152 -25.49 -28.75 6.14
CA GLU A 152 -25.79 -27.91 7.30
C GLU A 152 -25.44 -28.64 8.60
N VAL A 153 -25.76 -29.93 8.69
CA VAL A 153 -25.41 -30.77 9.83
C VAL A 153 -23.89 -30.85 10.02
N LYS A 154 -23.12 -31.04 8.93
CA LYS A 154 -21.65 -31.03 8.98
C LYS A 154 -21.10 -29.70 9.46
N MET A 155 -21.65 -28.59 8.98
CA MET A 155 -21.22 -27.24 9.39
C MET A 155 -21.46 -27.00 10.88
N VAL A 156 -22.63 -27.40 11.39
CA VAL A 156 -22.98 -27.28 12.80
C VAL A 156 -22.04 -28.13 13.66
N ILE A 157 -21.80 -29.39 13.29
CA ILE A 157 -20.85 -30.26 14.01
C ILE A 157 -19.44 -29.66 14.01
N GLN A 158 -18.97 -29.12 12.88
CA GLN A 158 -17.65 -28.50 12.78
C GLN A 158 -17.54 -27.23 13.64
N MET A 159 -18.59 -26.41 13.67
CA MET A 159 -18.67 -25.23 14.54
C MET A 159 -18.62 -25.63 16.02
N LEU A 160 -19.36 -26.67 16.41
CA LEU A 160 -19.40 -27.20 17.77
C LEU A 160 -18.06 -27.82 18.20
N LYS A 161 -17.38 -28.54 17.30
CA LYS A 161 -16.00 -29.03 17.53
C LYS A 161 -15.03 -27.88 17.75
N LYS A 162 -15.09 -26.82 16.93
CA LYS A 162 -14.23 -25.63 17.07
C LYS A 162 -14.47 -24.88 18.39
N GLN A 163 -15.68 -24.94 18.91
CA GLN A 163 -16.07 -24.33 20.19
C GLN A 163 -15.78 -25.23 21.41
N GLY A 164 -15.28 -26.47 21.20
CA GLY A 164 -15.00 -27.41 22.29
C GLY A 164 -16.24 -28.03 22.92
N LEU A 165 -17.41 -27.91 22.29
CA LEU A 165 -18.69 -28.45 22.77
C LEU A 165 -18.89 -29.93 22.41
N LEU A 166 -18.12 -30.44 21.45
CA LEU A 166 -18.11 -31.85 21.05
C LEU A 166 -16.68 -32.39 21.12
N PRO A 167 -16.50 -33.66 21.53
CA PRO A 167 -15.18 -34.29 21.50
C PRO A 167 -14.65 -34.32 20.07
N ALA A 168 -13.39 -33.91 19.91
CA ALA A 168 -12.66 -34.12 18.68
C ALA A 168 -12.31 -35.62 18.62
N GLU A 169 -13.05 -36.38 17.80
CA GLU A 169 -12.53 -37.63 17.23
C GLU A 169 -11.25 -37.36 16.43
#